data_AF-A0A2D8MMX0-F1
#
_entry.id   AF-A0A2D8MMX0-F1
#
_cell.length_a   1.000
_cell.length_b   1.000
_cell.length_c   1.000
_cell.angle_alpha   90.00
_cell.angle_beta   90.00
_cell.angle_gamma   90.00
#
_symmetry.space_group_name_H-M   'P 1'
#
loop_
_entity.id
_entity.type
_entity.pdbx_description
1 polymer ?
#
loop_
_entity_poly.entity_id
_entity_poly.type
_entity_poly.pdbx_seq_one_letter_code
_entity_poly.pdbx_strand_id
1 'polypeptide(L)' 'KNQNSRLLVGTWRDAKWAIRFYEKFGFILHDEEETTSLLEKYWNIPSEQIENSVVLEKY' A
#
# COMPACT_ATOMS: atom_id res chain seq x y z
N LYS A 1 2.69 -11.02 -22.46
CA LYS A 1 1.91 -10.46 -21.33
C LYS A 1 2.60 -10.92 -20.05
N ASN A 2 3.12 -10.02 -19.22
CA ASN A 2 3.66 -10.43 -17.92
C ASN A 2 2.50 -10.96 -17.08
N GLN A 3 2.52 -12.27 -16.81
CA GLN A 3 1.45 -12.99 -16.12
C GLN A 3 1.48 -12.81 -14.59
N ASN A 4 2.39 -11.97 -14.06
CA ASN A 4 2.60 -11.75 -12.62
C ASN A 4 3.04 -10.29 -12.36
N SER A 5 2.24 -9.31 -12.76
CA SER A 5 2.55 -7.91 -12.48
C SER A 5 1.96 -7.48 -11.14
N ARG A 6 2.76 -7.62 -10.09
CA ARG A 6 2.47 -7.06 -8.76
C ARG A 6 2.37 -5.53 -8.84
N LEU A 7 1.27 -4.97 -8.39
CA LEU A 7 1.06 -3.52 -8.26
C LEU A 7 0.88 -3.16 -6.79
N LEU A 8 1.67 -2.20 -6.33
CA LEU A 8 1.61 -1.66 -4.97
C LEU A 8 1.16 -0.20 -5.01
N VAL A 9 0.28 0.17 -4.09
CA VAL A 9 -0.24 1.54 -3.94
C VAL A 9 -0.08 1.96 -2.48
N GLY A 10 0.74 2.99 -2.23
CA GLY A 10 0.82 3.65 -0.93
C GLY A 10 -0.23 4.76 -0.82
N THR A 11 -0.89 4.87 0.33
CA THR A 11 -1.82 5.97 0.66
C THR A 11 -1.75 6.31 2.15
N TRP A 12 -2.24 7.48 2.55
CA TRP A 12 -2.39 7.83 3.96
C TRP A 12 -3.38 6.89 4.67
N ARG A 13 -3.08 6.50 5.91
CA ARG A 13 -3.96 5.66 6.74
C ARG A 13 -5.35 6.26 6.90
N ASP A 14 -5.44 7.59 6.99
CA ASP A 14 -6.70 8.33 7.13
C ASP A 14 -7.46 8.54 5.81
N ALA A 15 -6.89 8.17 4.66
CA ALA A 15 -7.54 8.27 3.35
C ALA A 15 -8.58 7.15 3.14
N LYS A 16 -9.57 7.09 4.03
CA LYS A 16 -10.61 6.03 4.08
C LYS A 16 -11.31 5.82 2.74
N TRP A 17 -11.59 6.90 2.00
CA TRP A 17 -12.22 6.79 0.67
C TRP A 17 -11.32 6.09 -0.35
N ALA A 18 -10.02 6.42 -0.39
CA ALA A 18 -9.07 5.81 -1.31
C ALA A 18 -8.87 4.32 -1.00
N ILE A 19 -8.73 3.97 0.29
CA ILE A 19 -8.62 2.58 0.74
C ILE A 19 -9.83 1.77 0.25
N ARG A 20 -11.05 2.26 0.53
CA ARG A 20 -12.30 1.58 0.10
C ARG A 20 -12.43 1.49 -1.43
N PHE A 21 -11.97 2.51 -2.15
CA PHE A 21 -11.91 2.48 -3.60
C PHE A 21 -11.03 1.32 -4.08
N TYR A 22 -9.77 1.24 -3.63
CA TYR A 22 -8.83 0.21 -4.08
C TYR A 22 -9.27 -1.21 -3.66
N GLU A 23 -9.80 -1.38 -2.45
CA GLU A 23 -10.40 -2.65 -2.02
C GLU A 23 -11.50 -3.11 -2.99
N LYS A 24 -12.39 -2.20 -3.41
CA LYS A 24 -13.45 -2.50 -4.39
C LYS A 24 -12.90 -2.94 -5.77
N PHE A 25 -11.69 -2.52 -6.13
CA PHE A 25 -11.01 -2.93 -7.37
C PHE A 25 -10.10 -4.15 -7.23
N GLY A 26 -10.20 -4.87 -6.10
CA GLY A 26 -9.49 -6.12 -5.86
C GLY A 26 -8.06 -5.93 -5.37
N PHE A 27 -7.75 -4.77 -4.79
CA PHE A 27 -6.54 -4.63 -3.99
C PHE A 27 -6.77 -5.14 -2.57
N ILE A 28 -5.71 -5.63 -1.94
CA ILE A 28 -5.71 -6.12 -0.56
C ILE A 28 -4.92 -5.12 0.27
N LEU A 29 -5.50 -4.68 1.39
CA LEU A 29 -4.83 -3.83 2.37
C LEU A 29 -3.88 -4.67 3.22
N HIS A 30 -2.62 -4.26 3.32
CA HIS A 30 -1.63 -4.90 4.18
C HIS A 30 -1.78 -4.50 5.65
N ASP A 31 -1.30 -5.35 6.55
CA ASP A 31 -1.12 -4.97 7.95
C ASP A 31 0.04 -3.97 8.12
N GLU A 32 0.28 -3.52 9.35
CA GLU A 32 1.27 -2.50 9.65
C GLU A 32 2.72 -2.99 9.43
N GLU A 33 3.02 -4.25 9.72
CA GLU A 33 4.36 -4.82 9.55
C GLU A 33 4.70 -4.98 8.07
N GLU A 34 3.78 -5.54 7.29
CA GLU A 34 3.89 -5.69 5.84
C GLU A 34 3.97 -4.32 5.15
N THR A 35 3.10 -3.38 5.54
CA THR A 35 3.13 -1.99 5.05
C THR A 35 4.50 -1.37 5.28
N THR A 36 5.03 -1.46 6.50
CA THR A 36 6.33 -0.88 6.86
C THR A 36 7.44 -1.49 6.01
N SER A 37 7.48 -2.83 5.92
CA SER A 37 8.47 -3.53 5.11
C SER A 37 8.41 -3.16 3.62
N LEU A 38 7.20 -2.97 3.06
CA LEU A 38 7.02 -2.57 1.67
C LEU A 38 7.41 -1.12 1.43
N LEU A 39 7.06 -0.20 2.34
CA LEU A 39 7.41 1.22 2.23
C LEU A 39 8.92 1.42 2.33
N GLU A 40 9.60 0.79 3.31
CA GLU A 40 11.05 0.85 3.44
C GLU A 40 11.78 0.28 2.21
N LYS A 41 11.20 -0.74 1.58
CA LYS A 41 11.81 -1.42 0.43
C LYS A 41 11.67 -0.63 -0.87
N TYR A 42 10.50 -0.04 -1.12
CA TYR A 42 10.16 0.49 -2.45
C TYR A 42 9.95 2.01 -2.50
N TRP A 43 9.87 2.69 -1.35
CA TRP A 43 9.72 4.15 -1.27
C TRP A 43 10.88 4.79 -0.52
N ASN A 44 11.31 5.97 -0.97
CA ASN A 44 12.25 6.81 -0.25
C ASN A 44 11.47 7.95 0.44
N ILE A 45 10.96 7.68 1.64
CA ILE A 45 10.13 8.60 2.44
C ILE A 45 10.57 8.61 3.91
N PRO A 46 10.29 9.67 4.68
CA PRO A 46 10.62 9.72 6.11
C PRO A 46 9.87 8.69 6.94
N SER A 47 10.45 8.24 8.05
CA SER A 47 9.83 7.29 8.99
C SER A 47 8.48 7.76 9.53
N GLU A 48 8.33 9.06 9.81
CA GLU A 48 7.04 9.66 10.21
C GLU A 48 5.95 9.47 9.14
N GLN A 49 6.32 9.50 7.86
CA GLN A 49 5.37 9.25 6.78
C GLN A 49 5.03 7.76 6.67
N ILE A 50 5.98 6.86 6.96
CA ILE A 50 5.75 5.41 7.02
C ILE A 50 4.69 5.09 8.08
N GLU A 51 4.86 5.65 9.28
CA GLU A 51 3.93 5.46 10.41
C GLU A 51 2.50 5.93 10.10
N ASN A 52 2.32 6.85 9.15
CA ASN A 52 1.03 7.41 8.76
C ASN A 52 0.51 6.88 7.41
N SER A 53 1.19 5.90 6.82
CA SER A 53 0.85 5.33 5.52
C SER A 53 0.36 3.89 5.63
N VAL A 54 -0.32 3.42 4.59
CA VAL A 54 -0.72 2.04 4.37
C VAL A 54 -0.45 1.66 2.92
N VAL A 55 -0.16 0.39 2.66
CA VAL A 55 0.03 -0.13 1.29
C VAL A 55 -1.10 -1.07 0.93
N LEU A 56 -1.59 -0.95 -0.29
CA LEU A 56 -2.49 -1.91 -0.92
C LEU A 56 -1.80 -2.61 -2.09
N GLU A 57 -2.10 -3.88 -2.29
CA GLU A 57 -1.50 -4.73 -3.31
C GLU A 57 -2.53 -5.38 -4.24
N LYS A 58 -2.18 -5.54 -5.52
CA LYS A 58 -2.90 -6.38 -6.49
C LYS A 58 -1.93 -7.20 -7.34
N TYR A 59 -2.28 -8.47 -7.59
CA TYR A 59 -1.55 -9.40 -8.45
C TYR A 59 -2.13 -9.46 -9.88
#